data_AF-A0A6C9QK53-F1
#
_entry.id   AF-A0A6C9QK53-F1
#
_cell.length_a   1.000
_cell.length_b   1.000
_cell.length_c   1.000
_cell.angle_alpha   90.00
_cell.angle_beta   90.00
_cell.angle_gamma   90.00
#
_symmetry.space_group_name_H-M   'P 1'
#
loop_
_entity.id
_entity.type
_entity.pdbx_description
1 polymer ?
#
loop_
_entity_poly.entity_id
_entity_poly.type
_entity_poly.pdbx_seq_one_letter_code
_entity_poly.pdbx_strand_id
1 'polypeptide(L)'
;SRHLVLERCRDEIGDWRFILHSPYGRRVHEPWALAIAGRIHALWGADASVVASDDGIVARIPDTDGKLPDAAIFLFEPEKLLQIVR
;
A
#
# COMPACT_ATOMS: atom_id res chain seq x y z
N SER A 1 9.79 3.65 18.36
CA SER A 1 10.09 2.45 17.55
C SER A 1 10.57 2.91 16.18
N ARG A 2 11.64 2.32 15.61
CA ARG A 2 12.09 2.56 14.22
C ARG A 2 11.58 1.48 13.24
N HIS A 3 10.76 0.56 13.72
CA HIS A 3 10.24 -0.55 12.91
C HIS A 3 8.85 -0.20 12.41
N LEU A 4 8.67 -0.34 11.09
CA LEU A 4 7.36 -0.38 10.46
C LEU A 4 6.95 -1.85 10.32
N VAL A 5 5.66 -2.13 10.48
CA VAL A 5 5.12 -3.49 10.35
C VAL A 5 4.18 -3.53 9.16
N LEU A 6 4.41 -4.48 8.26
CA LEU A 6 3.46 -4.78 7.20
C LEU A 6 2.72 -6.07 7.54
N GLU A 7 1.42 -5.95 7.76
CA GLU A 7 0.51 -7.07 7.96
C GLU A 7 -0.19 -7.43 6.66
N ARG A 8 -0.39 -8.74 6.46
CA ARG A 8 -1.09 -9.29 5.31
C ARG A 8 -2.17 -10.27 5.78
N CYS A 9 -3.43 -9.96 5.47
CA CYS A 9 -4.57 -10.77 5.84
C CYS A 9 -5.60 -10.82 4.70
N ARG A 10 -6.56 -11.75 4.78
CA ARG A 10 -7.72 -11.77 3.91
C ARG A 10 -8.93 -11.22 4.65
N ASP A 11 -9.86 -10.65 3.91
CA ASP A 11 -11.16 -10.27 4.45
C ASP A 11 -12.22 -11.37 4.30
N GLU A 12 -13.42 -11.08 4.77
CA GLU A 12 -14.54 -12.02 4.84
C GLU A 12 -14.98 -12.56 3.48
N ILE A 13 -14.71 -11.83 2.39
CA ILE A 13 -15.01 -12.24 1.01
C ILE A 13 -13.79 -12.82 0.29
N GLY A 14 -12.65 -12.92 0.98
CA GLY A 14 -11.42 -13.52 0.48
C GLY A 14 -10.46 -12.56 -0.20
N ASP A 15 -10.76 -11.25 -0.27
CA ASP A 15 -9.86 -10.26 -0.86
C ASP A 15 -8.66 -10.01 0.04
N TRP A 16 -7.54 -9.63 -0.58
CA TRP A 16 -6.31 -9.32 0.16
C TRP A 16 -6.37 -7.94 0.77
N ARG A 17 -5.92 -7.87 2.03
CA ARG A 17 -5.61 -6.62 2.74
C ARG A 17 -4.15 -6.59 3.12
N PHE A 18 -3.50 -5.49 2.75
CA PHE A 18 -2.17 -5.13 3.22
C PHE A 18 -2.28 -3.91 4.11
N ILE A 19 -1.73 -4.01 5.32
CA ILE A 19 -1.82 -2.97 6.34
C ILE A 19 -0.40 -2.61 6.78
N LEU A 20 0.03 -1.39 6.44
CA LEU A 20 1.26 -0.82 6.95
C LEU A 20 0.94 -0.09 8.25
N HIS A 21 1.48 -0.57 9.36
CA HIS A 21 1.45 0.09 10.66
C HIS A 21 2.64 1.04 10.78
N SER A 22 2.37 2.33 10.98
CA SER A 22 3.39 3.38 10.94
C SER A 22 2.99 4.60 11.79
N PRO A 23 3.91 5.18 12.60
CA PRO A 23 3.59 6.32 13.46
C PRO A 23 3.81 7.69 12.80
N TYR A 24 4.01 7.76 11.48
CA TYR A 24 4.47 8.97 10.80
C TYR A 24 3.36 9.96 10.39
N GLY A 25 2.09 9.63 10.64
CA GLY A 25 0.96 10.53 10.42
C GLY A 25 0.58 10.71 8.95
N ARG A 26 -0.62 11.27 8.73
CA ARG A 26 -1.21 11.41 7.38
C ARG A 26 -0.34 12.17 6.38
N ARG A 27 0.40 13.19 6.81
CA ARG A 27 1.28 13.98 5.93
C ARG A 27 2.35 13.13 5.22
N VAL A 28 2.74 12.01 5.81
CA VAL A 28 3.65 11.03 5.19
C VAL A 28 2.85 9.94 4.49
N HIS A 29 1.75 9.47 5.10
CA HIS A 29 1.01 8.33 4.59
C HIS A 29 0.20 8.62 3.32
N GLU A 30 -0.35 9.83 3.17
CA GLU A 30 -1.14 10.22 1.98
C GLU A 30 -0.34 10.17 0.67
N PRO A 31 0.84 10.83 0.55
CA PRO A 31 1.63 10.73 -0.67
C PRO A 31 2.13 9.28 -0.91
N TRP A 32 2.47 8.55 0.15
CA TRP A 32 2.88 7.15 0.01
C TRP A 32 1.73 6.26 -0.48
N ALA A 33 0.51 6.45 0.04
CA ALA A 33 -0.68 5.75 -0.40
C ALA A 33 -0.99 6.00 -1.89
N LEU A 34 -0.81 7.23 -2.36
CA LEU A 34 -0.95 7.57 -3.79
C LEU A 34 0.05 6.79 -4.65
N ALA A 35 1.32 6.75 -4.23
CA ALA A 35 2.34 5.99 -4.94
C ALA A 35 2.07 4.48 -4.95
N ILE A 36 1.58 3.94 -3.83
CA ILE A 36 1.16 2.53 -3.71
C ILE A 36 0.00 2.23 -4.67
N ALA A 37 -1.04 3.07 -4.70
CA ALA A 37 -2.17 2.91 -5.59
C ALA A 37 -1.73 2.88 -7.07
N GLY A 38 -0.89 3.83 -7.48
CA GLY A 38 -0.35 3.88 -8.84
C GLY A 38 0.47 2.63 -9.20
N ARG A 39 1.27 2.11 -8.27
CA ARG A 39 2.02 0.87 -8.46
C ARG A 39 1.12 -0.35 -8.59
N ILE A 40 0.08 -0.46 -7.75
CA ILE A 40 -0.85 -1.58 -7.81
C ILE A 40 -1.61 -1.56 -9.15
N HIS A 41 -2.08 -0.40 -9.57
CA HIS A 41 -2.72 -0.23 -10.87
C HIS A 41 -1.77 -0.64 -12.01
N ALA A 42 -0.51 -0.22 -11.99
CA ALA A 42 0.47 -0.57 -13.03
C ALA A 42 0.81 -2.07 -13.09
N LEU A 43 0.82 -2.78 -11.95
CA LEU A 43 1.21 -4.18 -11.88
C LEU A 43 0.03 -5.15 -12.12
N TRP A 44 -1.18 -4.78 -11.73
CA TRP A 44 -2.35 -5.67 -11.77
C TRP A 44 -3.53 -5.14 -12.58
N GLY A 45 -3.48 -3.92 -13.10
CA GLY A 45 -4.60 -3.29 -13.82
C GLY A 45 -5.85 -3.10 -12.96
N ALA A 46 -5.72 -3.29 -11.64
CA ALA A 46 -6.81 -3.24 -10.68
C ALA A 46 -6.84 -1.88 -9.99
N ASP A 47 -8.03 -1.32 -9.84
CA ASP A 47 -8.27 -0.14 -9.02
C ASP A 47 -8.28 -0.56 -7.55
N ALA A 48 -7.08 -0.71 -6.98
CA ALA A 48 -6.93 -1.01 -5.57
C ALA A 48 -7.43 0.17 -4.71
N SER A 49 -8.25 -0.16 -3.72
CA SER A 49 -8.66 0.82 -2.71
C SER A 49 -7.52 0.97 -1.71
N VAL A 50 -6.81 2.09 -1.79
CA VAL A 50 -5.72 2.45 -0.85
C VAL A 50 -6.15 3.64 -0.01
N VAL A 51 -6.11 3.48 1.31
CA VAL A 51 -6.53 4.47 2.29
C VAL A 51 -5.40 4.75 3.27
N ALA A 52 -5.09 6.03 3.51
CA ALA A 52 -4.14 6.48 4.52
C ALA A 52 -4.86 6.96 5.77
N SER A 53 -4.28 6.67 6.95
CA SER A 53 -4.69 7.19 8.25
C SER A 53 -3.47 7.76 8.99
N ASP A 54 -3.64 8.25 10.21
CA ASP A 54 -2.51 8.73 11.02
C ASP A 54 -1.59 7.58 11.49
N ASP A 55 -2.15 6.38 11.64
CA ASP A 55 -1.45 5.21 12.17
C ASP A 55 -0.99 4.23 11.08
N GLY A 56 -1.26 4.52 9.80
CA GLY A 56 -0.85 3.62 8.73
C GLY A 56 -1.49 3.81 7.37
N ILE A 57 -1.36 2.77 6.55
CA ILE A 57 -1.94 2.66 5.19
C ILE A 57 -2.59 1.29 5.04
N VAL A 58 -3.80 1.26 4.49
CA VAL A 58 -4.53 0.02 4.15
C VAL A 58 -4.72 -0.04 2.64
N ALA A 59 -4.29 -1.13 2.01
CA ALA A 59 -4.55 -1.41 0.60
C ALA A 59 -5.42 -2.68 0.48
N ARG A 60 -6.52 -2.59 -0.26
CA ARG A 60 -7.39 -3.72 -0.61
C ARG A 60 -7.21 -4.07 -2.07
N ILE A 61 -6.96 -5.36 -2.34
CA ILE A 61 -6.66 -5.86 -3.67
C ILE A 61 -7.56 -7.08 -3.92
N PRO A 62 -8.39 -7.06 -4.98
CA PRO A 62 -9.19 -8.21 -5.36
C PRO A 62 -8.30 -9.43 -5.60
N ASP A 63 -8.70 -10.60 -5.13
CA ASP A 63 -7.98 -11.85 -5.38
C ASP A 63 -8.17 -12.28 -6.85
N THR A 64 -7.43 -11.63 -7.74
CA THR A 64 -7.43 -11.89 -9.18
C THR A 64 -6.21 -12.73 -9.52
N ASP A 65 -6.45 -13.93 -10.03
CA ASP A 65 -5.46 -14.88 -10.55
C ASP A 65 -4.41 -15.43 -9.56
N GLY A 66 -4.62 -15.28 -8.24
CA GLY A 66 -3.80 -15.93 -7.20
C GLY A 66 -2.36 -15.44 -7.07
N LYS A 67 -1.95 -14.42 -7.84
CA LYS A 67 -0.65 -13.76 -7.72
C LYS A 67 -0.72 -12.63 -6.71
N LEU A 68 -0.28 -12.94 -5.49
CA LEU A 68 -0.14 -11.94 -4.44
C LEU A 68 0.96 -10.92 -4.72
N PRO A 69 0.74 -9.64 -4.40
CA PRO A 69 1.80 -8.69 -4.17
C PRO A 69 2.71 -9.12 -3.02
N ASP A 70 4.01 -9.06 -3.25
CA ASP A 70 4.99 -9.09 -2.18
C ASP A 70 4.97 -7.75 -1.41
N ALA A 71 5.47 -7.75 -0.17
CA ALA A 71 5.68 -6.58 0.67
C ALA A 71 6.42 -5.44 -0.05
N ALA A 72 7.18 -5.78 -1.09
CA ALA A 72 7.83 -4.85 -2.01
C ALA A 72 6.90 -3.76 -2.57
N ILE A 73 5.57 -3.95 -2.63
CA ILE A 73 4.66 -2.89 -3.10
C ILE A 73 4.69 -1.63 -2.21
N PHE A 74 5.08 -1.75 -0.94
CA PHE A 74 5.23 -0.61 -0.04
C PHE A 74 6.63 0.01 -0.11
N LEU A 75 7.63 -0.65 -0.71
CA LEU A 75 9.00 -0.17 -0.74
C LEU A 75 9.26 0.69 -1.98
N PHE A 76 9.71 1.93 -1.77
CA PHE A 76 10.09 2.83 -2.85
C PHE A 76 11.47 3.38 -2.59
N GLU A 77 12.27 3.48 -3.66
CA GLU A 77 13.47 4.30 -3.63
C GLU A 77 13.05 5.79 -3.52
N PRO A 78 13.58 6.56 -2.56
CA PRO A 78 13.19 7.95 -2.33
C PRO A 78 13.25 8.82 -3.60
N GLU A 79 14.24 8.59 -4.44
CA GLU A 79 14.47 9.35 -5.68
C GLU A 79 13.36 9.12 -6.71
N LYS A 80 12.74 7.94 -6.69
CA LYS A 80 11.63 7.60 -7.60
C LYS A 80 10.30 8.14 -7.10
N LEU A 81 10.12 8.32 -5.79
CA LEU A 81 8.90 8.87 -5.19
C LEU A 81 8.65 10.33 -5.56
N LEU A 82 9.72 11.15 -5.62
CA LEU A 82 9.63 12.57 -5.97
C LEU A 82 9.12 12.84 -7.39
N GLN A 83 9.15 11.83 -8.27
CA GLN A 83 8.60 11.94 -9.63
C GLN A 83 7.10 11.60 -9.68
N ILE A 84 6.59 10.90 -8.67
CA ILE A 84 5.21 10.38 -8.62
C ILE A 84 4.32 11.33 -7.81
N VAL A 85 4.86 11.96 -6.78
CA VAL A 85 4.10 12.81 -5.86
C VAL A 85 4.79 14.17 -5.74
N ARG A 86 4.07 15.24 -6.09
CA ARG A 86 4.48 16.64 -5.90
C ARG A 86 3.66 17.30 -4.82
#